data_AF-A0A1G4MGW7-F1
#
_entry.id   AF-A0A1G4MGW7-F1
#
_cell.length_a   1.000
_cell.length_b   1.000
_cell.length_c   1.000
_cell.angle_alpha   90.00
_cell.angle_beta   90.00
_cell.angle_gamma   90.00
#
_symmetry.space_group_name_H-M   'P 1'
#
loop_
_entity.id
_entity.type
_entity.pdbx_description
1 polymer ?
#
loop_
_entity_poly.entity_id
_entity_poly.type
_entity_poly.pdbx_seq_one_letter_code
_entity_poly.pdbx_strand_id
1 'polypeptide(L)'
;MSSQTPRVDPQNIAQCNSPVFRIIGQVKSQPQQDQIIVASPTTGGEMVTLSNVRTSSNVNFEIGAWYEFVCRSNDSGDVGFLVLDSVKCVFPAGEEISVGGVVALQQLCSKFPELY
;
A
#
# COMPACT_ATOMS: atom_id res chain seq x y z
N MET A 1 7.78 14.17 9.98
CA MET A 1 8.25 12.87 9.46
C MET A 1 9.51 13.14 8.64
N SER A 2 10.70 12.85 9.18
CA SER A 2 12.00 13.14 8.52
C SER A 2 12.74 11.88 8.08
N SER A 3 12.09 10.71 8.09
CA SER A 3 12.62 9.43 7.63
C SER A 3 12.03 9.06 6.27
N GLN A 4 12.82 8.42 5.42
CA GLN A 4 12.37 7.89 4.12
C GLN A 4 11.21 6.90 4.31
N THR A 5 10.20 6.99 3.44
CA THR A 5 9.03 6.09 3.43
C THR A 5 8.85 5.54 2.00
N PRO A 6 9.62 4.52 1.61
CA PRO A 6 9.64 4.04 0.23
C PRO A 6 8.29 3.43 -0.16
N ARG A 7 7.94 3.50 -1.45
CA ARG A 7 6.84 2.72 -2.01
C ARG A 7 7.35 1.32 -2.30
N VAL A 8 6.70 0.32 -1.73
CA VAL A 8 7.20 -1.06 -1.72
C VAL A 8 6.27 -1.96 -2.52
N ASP A 9 6.84 -2.89 -3.28
CA ASP A 9 6.09 -4.00 -3.89
C ASP A 9 5.52 -4.88 -2.77
N PRO A 10 4.21 -5.17 -2.76
CA PRO A 10 3.57 -5.95 -1.68
C PRO A 10 4.20 -7.34 -1.47
N GLN A 11 4.84 -7.93 -2.48
CA GLN A 11 5.55 -9.22 -2.34
C GLN A 11 6.85 -9.09 -1.51
N ASN A 12 7.39 -7.87 -1.40
CA ASN A 12 8.67 -7.60 -0.75
C ASN A 12 8.51 -6.94 0.63
N ILE A 13 7.28 -6.84 1.17
CA ILE A 13 7.02 -6.23 2.49
C ILE A 13 7.85 -6.91 3.58
N ALA A 14 7.92 -8.24 3.57
CA ALA A 14 8.68 -9.01 4.56
C ALA A 14 10.20 -8.75 4.52
N GLN A 15 10.71 -8.24 3.39
CA GLN A 15 12.11 -7.92 3.17
C GLN A 15 12.38 -6.40 3.33
N CYS A 16 11.33 -5.62 3.62
CA CYS A 16 11.45 -4.19 3.77
C CYS A 16 12.13 -3.85 5.10
N ASN A 17 13.35 -3.33 5.01
CA ASN A 17 14.11 -2.87 6.17
C ASN A 17 13.64 -1.50 6.70
N SER A 18 12.72 -0.83 6.00
CA SER A 18 12.17 0.43 6.44
C SER A 18 11.09 0.20 7.50
N PRO A 19 11.15 0.85 8.67
CA PRO A 19 10.13 0.70 9.71
C PRO A 19 8.76 1.23 9.26
N VAL A 20 8.75 2.17 8.31
CA VAL A 20 7.55 2.73 7.70
C VAL A 20 7.72 2.73 6.19
N PHE A 21 6.71 2.24 5.48
CA PHE A 21 6.70 2.16 4.02
C PHE A 21 5.33 2.59 3.49
N ARG A 22 5.21 2.67 2.17
CA ARG A 22 3.95 3.00 1.52
C ARG A 22 3.52 1.94 0.52
N ILE A 23 2.21 1.73 0.42
CA ILE A 23 1.58 0.85 -0.57
C ILE A 23 0.48 1.63 -1.27
N ILE A 24 0.42 1.49 -2.60
CA ILE A 24 -0.69 2.01 -3.40
C ILE A 24 -1.57 0.81 -3.76
N GLY A 25 -2.83 0.84 -3.38
CA GLY A 25 -3.73 -0.27 -3.61
C GLY A 25 -5.19 0.13 -3.63
N GLN A 26 -6.02 -0.76 -4.20
CA GLN A 26 -7.46 -0.64 -4.23
C GLN A 26 -8.07 -1.36 -3.04
N VAL A 27 -8.96 -0.68 -2.31
CA VAL A 27 -9.73 -1.33 -1.23
C VAL A 27 -10.78 -2.24 -1.85
N LYS A 28 -10.72 -3.54 -1.55
CA LYS A 28 -11.66 -4.55 -2.04
C LYS A 28 -12.81 -4.79 -1.08
N SER A 29 -12.55 -4.72 0.22
CA SER A 29 -13.57 -4.80 1.27
C SER A 29 -13.05 -4.24 2.60
N GLN A 30 -13.97 -3.91 3.50
CA GLN A 30 -13.68 -3.52 4.87
C GLN A 30 -14.56 -4.38 5.80
N PRO A 31 -14.13 -5.63 6.11
CA PRO A 31 -14.95 -6.57 6.88
C PRO A 31 -15.19 -6.12 8.33
N GLN A 32 -14.27 -5.36 8.90
CA GLN A 32 -14.40 -4.75 10.24
C GLN A 32 -13.88 -3.32 10.20
N GLN A 33 -14.24 -2.52 11.19
CA GLN A 33 -13.86 -1.11 11.23
C GLN A 33 -12.32 -0.90 11.24
N ASP A 34 -11.57 -1.84 11.81
CA ASP A 34 -10.11 -1.82 11.92
C ASP A 34 -9.40 -2.73 10.90
N GLN A 35 -10.11 -3.30 9.92
CA GLN A 35 -9.59 -4.28 8.97
C GLN A 35 -10.06 -4.01 7.55
N ILE A 36 -9.11 -4.00 6.62
CA ILE A 36 -9.37 -3.86 5.18
C ILE A 36 -8.73 -4.99 4.39
N ILE A 37 -9.29 -5.28 3.22
CA ILE A 37 -8.67 -6.11 2.20
C ILE A 37 -8.23 -5.20 1.06
N VAL A 38 -6.95 -5.23 0.72
CA VAL A 38 -6.36 -4.35 -0.30
C VAL A 38 -5.81 -5.20 -1.44
N ALA A 39 -6.11 -4.83 -2.68
CA ALA A 39 -5.41 -5.36 -3.85
C ALA A 39 -4.33 -4.35 -4.28
N SER A 40 -3.07 -4.77 -4.38
CA SER A 40 -1.95 -3.91 -4.74
C SER A 40 -1.18 -4.47 -5.95
N PRO A 41 -0.74 -3.61 -6.90
CA PRO A 41 0.11 -4.02 -8.00
C PRO A 41 1.42 -4.63 -7.54
N THR A 42 1.94 -5.57 -8.32
CA THR A 42 3.24 -6.22 -8.12
C THR A 42 4.07 -6.20 -9.40
N THR A 43 5.37 -6.45 -9.27
CA THR A 43 6.31 -6.58 -10.38
C THR A 43 5.90 -7.63 -11.41
N GLY A 44 5.08 -8.62 -11.05
CA GLY A 44 4.51 -9.61 -11.98
C GLY A 44 3.43 -9.08 -12.91
N GLY A 45 3.02 -7.81 -12.79
CA GLY A 45 1.89 -7.22 -13.52
C GLY A 45 0.52 -7.61 -12.96
N GLU A 46 0.50 -8.52 -11.99
CA GLU A 46 -0.70 -8.95 -11.28
C GLU A 46 -0.94 -8.12 -10.01
N MET A 47 -2.19 -8.13 -9.56
CA MET A 47 -2.60 -7.56 -8.28
C MET A 47 -2.56 -8.64 -7.20
N VAL A 48 -1.81 -8.43 -6.13
CA VAL A 48 -1.84 -9.31 -4.96
C VAL A 48 -2.86 -8.82 -3.96
N THR A 49 -3.63 -9.74 -3.38
CA THR A 49 -4.60 -9.45 -2.32
C THR A 49 -3.93 -9.55 -0.96
N LEU A 50 -4.07 -8.49 -0.17
CA LEU A 50 -3.56 -8.33 1.18
C LEU A 50 -4.76 -8.36 2.13
N SER A 51 -4.94 -9.48 2.84
CA SER A 51 -6.09 -9.71 3.73
C SER A 51 -5.81 -9.37 5.20
N ASN A 52 -4.54 -9.33 5.60
CA ASN A 52 -4.12 -9.06 6.98
C ASN A 52 -3.72 -7.59 7.17
N VAL A 53 -4.56 -6.67 6.71
CA VAL A 53 -4.31 -5.22 6.81
C VAL A 53 -5.16 -4.64 7.93
N ARG A 54 -4.49 -4.15 8.98
CA ARG A 54 -5.14 -3.44 10.09
C ARG A 54 -5.03 -1.95 9.90
N THR A 55 -5.98 -1.18 10.44
CA THR A 55 -5.96 0.29 10.37
C THR A 55 -5.90 0.84 11.79
N SER A 56 -5.04 1.84 12.02
CA SER A 56 -4.91 2.47 13.36
C SER A 56 -6.04 3.44 13.67
N SER A 57 -6.85 3.78 12.68
CA SER A 57 -7.98 4.69 12.78
C SER A 57 -9.26 4.04 12.28
N ASN A 58 -10.38 4.44 12.89
CA ASN A 58 -11.74 4.02 12.53
C ASN A 58 -12.24 4.78 11.30
N VAL A 59 -11.50 4.69 10.20
CA VAL A 59 -11.83 5.32 8.91
C VAL A 59 -12.70 4.37 8.10
N ASN A 60 -13.77 4.89 7.50
CA ASN A 60 -14.58 4.15 6.54
C ASN A 60 -13.98 4.35 5.14
N PHE A 61 -13.39 3.31 4.59
CA PHE A 61 -12.80 3.32 3.26
C PHE A 61 -13.87 3.07 2.19
N GLU A 62 -13.78 3.81 1.10
CA GLU A 62 -14.61 3.58 -0.07
C GLU A 62 -14.16 2.33 -0.83
N ILE A 63 -15.06 1.36 -0.97
CA ILE A 63 -14.79 0.11 -1.69
C ILE A 63 -14.63 0.40 -3.19
N GLY A 64 -13.58 -0.16 -3.80
CA GLY A 64 -13.23 0.05 -5.20
C GLY A 64 -12.36 1.29 -5.43
N ALA A 65 -12.20 2.17 -4.44
CA ALA A 65 -11.30 3.31 -4.55
C ALA A 65 -9.84 2.94 -4.26
N TRP A 66 -8.94 3.72 -4.84
CA TRP A 66 -7.50 3.61 -4.65
C TRP A 66 -7.02 4.55 -3.54
N TYR A 67 -6.05 4.08 -2.79
CA TYR A 67 -5.42 4.85 -1.71
C TYR A 67 -3.90 4.63 -1.74
N GLU A 68 -3.17 5.67 -1.34
CA GLU A 68 -1.79 5.55 -0.87
C GLU A 68 -1.83 5.38 0.65
N PHE A 69 -1.40 4.22 1.11
CA PHE A 69 -1.35 3.86 2.52
C PHE A 69 0.06 4.09 3.06
N VAL A 70 0.17 4.73 4.21
CA VAL A 70 1.39 4.77 5.01
C VAL A 70 1.28 3.64 6.03
N CYS A 71 2.21 2.70 5.96
CA CYS A 71 2.15 1.43 6.65
C CYS A 71 3.37 1.20 7.53
N ARG A 72 3.20 0.40 8.57
CA ARG A 72 4.28 -0.19 9.37
C ARG A 72 4.17 -1.71 9.35
N SER A 73 5.29 -2.38 9.18
CA SER A 73 5.41 -3.85 9.26
C SER A 73 4.93 -4.34 10.62
N ASN A 74 4.22 -5.46 10.67
CA ASN A 74 3.84 -6.03 11.95
C ASN A 74 5.03 -6.80 12.56
N ASP A 75 5.33 -6.56 13.83
CA ASP A 75 6.49 -7.18 14.51
C ASP A 75 6.25 -8.68 14.83
N SER A 76 5.04 -9.19 14.56
CA SER A 76 4.57 -10.53 14.95
C SER A 76 4.89 -11.66 13.96
N GLY A 77 5.64 -11.41 12.88
CA GLY A 77 6.08 -12.43 11.93
C GLY A 77 5.05 -12.91 10.89
N ASP A 78 3.80 -12.42 10.99
CA ASP A 78 2.77 -12.64 9.95
C ASP A 78 2.90 -11.60 8.82
N VAL A 79 2.52 -11.98 7.59
CA VAL A 79 2.49 -11.12 6.38
C VAL A 79 1.32 -10.12 6.46
N GLY A 80 1.32 -9.29 7.50
CA GLY A 80 0.35 -8.23 7.74
C GLY A 80 1.05 -6.91 8.03
N PHE A 81 0.31 -5.82 7.90
CA PHE A 81 0.82 -4.48 8.24
C PHE A 81 -0.30 -3.62 8.82
N LEU A 82 0.14 -2.62 9.59
CA LEU A 82 -0.72 -1.61 10.17
C LEU A 82 -0.67 -0.35 9.30
N VAL A 83 -1.83 0.07 8.78
CA VAL A 83 -2.02 1.36 8.14
C VAL A 83 -2.07 2.44 9.23
N LEU A 84 -1.11 3.35 9.19
CA LEU A 84 -0.99 4.50 10.09
C LEU A 84 -1.75 5.72 9.56
N ASP A 85 -1.72 5.90 8.24
CA ASP A 85 -2.38 6.99 7.54
C ASP A 85 -2.74 6.57 6.11
N SER A 86 -3.68 7.26 5.49
CA SER A 86 -4.14 6.94 4.14
C SER A 86 -4.60 8.19 3.39
N VAL A 87 -4.24 8.26 2.11
CA VAL A 87 -4.67 9.34 1.21
C VAL A 87 -5.43 8.72 0.04
N LYS A 88 -6.68 9.13 -0.19
CA LYS A 88 -7.48 8.67 -1.34
C LYS A 88 -6.87 9.20 -2.63
N CYS A 89 -6.62 8.33 -3.59
CA CYS A 89 -6.21 8.71 -4.94
C CYS A 89 -7.47 9.09 -5.73
N VAL A 90 -7.57 10.37 -6.10
CA VAL A 90 -8.71 10.91 -6.85
C VAL A 90 -8.31 11.09 -8.30
N PHE A 91 -9.12 10.54 -9.21
CA PHE A 91 -8.94 10.64 -10.65
C PHE A 91 -10.10 11.43 -11.28
N PRO A 92 -9.87 12.14 -12.39
CA PRO A 92 -10.93 12.68 -13.22
C PRO A 92 -11.89 11.58 -13.71
N ALA A 93 -13.11 11.98 -14.08
CA ALA A 93 -14.08 11.04 -14.62
C ALA A 93 -13.59 10.39 -15.92
N GLY A 94 -13.63 9.06 -15.99
CA GLY A 94 -13.16 8.28 -17.14
C GLY A 94 -11.66 7.97 -17.14
N GLU A 95 -10.92 8.41 -16.12
CA GLU A 95 -9.52 8.05 -15.93
C GLU A 95 -9.35 6.96 -14.87
N GLU A 96 -8.38 6.07 -15.09
CA GLU A 96 -8.02 5.00 -14.17
C GLU A 96 -6.51 5.04 -13.88
N ILE A 97 -6.12 4.48 -12.73
CA ILE A 97 -4.71 4.38 -12.39
C ILE A 97 -3.98 3.42 -13.32
N SER A 98 -2.79 3.80 -13.78
CA SER A 98 -1.92 2.89 -14.51
C SER A 98 -1.21 1.93 -13.54
N VAL A 99 -1.60 0.66 -13.56
CA VAL A 99 -0.95 -0.41 -12.79
C VAL A 99 0.56 -0.48 -13.12
N GLY A 100 0.91 -0.41 -14.41
CA GLY A 100 2.31 -0.41 -14.84
C GLY A 100 3.10 0.80 -14.31
N GLY A 101 2.47 1.97 -14.22
CA GLY A 101 3.07 3.15 -13.62
C GLY A 101 3.38 2.98 -12.13
N VAL A 102 2.46 2.36 -11.38
CA VAL A 102 2.67 2.06 -9.95
C VAL A 102 3.82 1.08 -9.75
N VAL A 103 3.87 0.01 -10.57
CA VAL A 103 4.95 -0.98 -10.50
C VAL A 103 6.31 -0.36 -10.85
N ALA A 104 6.38 0.45 -11.90
CA ALA A 104 7.60 1.15 -12.28
C ALA A 104 8.07 2.09 -11.15
N LEU A 105 7.15 2.80 -10.50
CA LEU A 105 7.46 3.66 -9.35
C LEU A 105 8.04 2.85 -8.18
N GLN A 106 7.42 1.72 -7.81
CA GLN A 106 7.91 0.84 -6.74
C GLN A 106 9.35 0.37 -7.03
N GLN A 107 9.64 -0.03 -8.27
CA GLN A 107 10.98 -0.46 -8.69
C GLN A 107 12.00 0.67 -8.65
N LEU A 108 11.61 1.87 -9.08
CA LEU A 108 12.49 3.05 -9.02
C LEU A 108 12.80 3.45 -7.57
N CYS A 109 11.81 3.45 -6.68
CA CYS A 109 12.01 3.72 -5.26
C CYS A 109 12.96 2.70 -4.61
N SER A 110 12.91 1.43 -5.03
CA SER A 110 13.82 0.38 -4.55
C SER A 110 15.25 0.55 -5.08
N LYS A 111 15.41 0.92 -6.35
CA LYS A 111 16.72 1.05 -7.01
C LYS A 111 17.46 2.34 -6.64
N PHE A 112 16.74 3.42 -6.35
CA PHE A 112 17.29 4.75 -6.10
C PHE A 112 16.78 5.34 -4.78
N PRO A 113 17.11 4.72 -3.62
CA PRO A 113 16.63 5.17 -2.32
C PRO A 113 17.13 6.58 -1.94
N GLU A 114 18.20 7.07 -2.54
CA GLU A 114 18.71 8.44 -2.34
C GLU A 114 17.79 9.53 -2.92
N LEU A 115 16.89 9.17 -3.85
CA LEU A 115 15.98 10.10 -4.51
C LEU A 115 14.60 10.21 -3.83
N TYR A 116 14.26 9.31 -2.91
CA TYR A 116 12.88 9.13 -2.41
C TYR A 116 12.78 8.94 -0.89
#